data_AF-A0AAC9PJ73-F1
#
_entry.id   AF-A0AAC9PJ73-F1
#
_cell.length_a   1.000
_cell.length_b   1.000
_cell.length_c   1.000
_cell.angle_alpha   90.00
_cell.angle_beta   90.00
_cell.angle_gamma   90.00
#
_symmetry.space_group_name_H-M   'P 1'
#
loop_
_entity.id
_entity.type
_entity.pdbx_description
1 polymer ?
#
loop_
_entity_poly.entity_id
_entity_poly.type
_entity_poly.pdbx_seq_one_letter_code
_entity_poly.pdbx_strand_id
1 'polypeptide(L)'
;MQLLKNKYLFKRALLDLFLVYAVVYLASPFENVNSEFWNVDKNHFYFWISRSFLIIFIIYFFKLISSYDDFRAEFFIPKFKFIFIWESVLIFIKTILTAMIVIFLIAFLLEYLLPESVLVYYFQNNAGFNWKISSKKAFFLMTFTSFFTGAFEELFYRAFIITKFTQMGFPVVVTVILSSMFFAYGHLYYGILGFLVTFILGVFFAFTYLRYKNVYYVIFIHSFYNIIVSSLLLFLN
;
A
#
# COMPACT_ATOMS: atom_id res chain seq x y z
N MET A 1 22.28 12.70 -11.73
CA MET A 1 21.88 11.60 -12.65
C MET A 1 23.07 10.65 -12.80
N GLN A 2 23.32 9.82 -11.79
CA GLN A 2 24.51 8.94 -11.72
C GLN A 2 24.06 7.51 -11.36
N LEU A 3 22.98 7.04 -12.00
CA LEU A 3 22.15 5.93 -11.53
C LEU A 3 22.15 4.68 -12.42
N LEU A 4 23.07 4.54 -13.38
CA LEU A 4 23.02 3.46 -14.37
C LEU A 4 24.41 2.93 -14.79
N LYS A 5 25.32 2.68 -13.84
CA LYS A 5 26.61 2.02 -14.19
C LYS A 5 26.64 0.50 -13.99
N ASN A 6 25.64 -0.10 -13.34
CA ASN A 6 25.45 -1.55 -13.37
C ASN A 6 24.06 -1.87 -13.94
N LYS A 7 24.02 -2.48 -15.12
CA LYS A 7 22.79 -2.95 -15.74
C LYS A 7 22.30 -4.14 -14.90
N TYR A 8 21.36 -3.91 -13.99
CA TYR A 8 20.74 -5.00 -13.23
C TYR A 8 20.04 -5.92 -14.22
N LEU A 9 20.46 -7.18 -14.29
CA LEU A 9 19.96 -8.09 -15.31
C LEU A 9 18.44 -8.27 -15.13
N PHE A 10 17.66 -8.00 -16.19
CA PHE A 10 16.20 -8.10 -16.17
C PHE A 10 15.72 -9.43 -15.57
N LYS A 11 16.32 -10.55 -15.98
CA LYS A 11 16.01 -11.90 -15.45
C LYS A 11 16.21 -12.00 -13.94
N ARG A 12 17.24 -11.35 -13.39
CA ARG A 12 17.52 -11.34 -11.94
C ARG A 12 16.48 -10.51 -11.19
N ALA A 13 16.09 -9.35 -11.72
CA ALA A 13 15.03 -8.55 -11.08
C ALA A 13 13.69 -9.26 -11.10
N LEU A 14 13.40 -10.00 -12.18
CA LEU A 14 12.18 -10.80 -12.26
C LEU A 14 12.20 -11.94 -11.22
N LEU A 15 13.35 -12.61 -11.05
CA LEU A 15 13.53 -13.64 -10.03
C LEU A 15 13.37 -13.08 -8.62
N ASP A 16 13.98 -11.92 -8.32
CA ASP A 16 13.82 -11.27 -7.01
C ASP A 16 12.34 -10.94 -6.75
N LEU A 17 11.66 -10.36 -7.73
CA LEU A 17 10.23 -10.03 -7.64
C LEU A 17 9.40 -11.28 -7.35
N PHE A 18 9.65 -12.36 -8.08
CA PHE A 18 8.96 -13.63 -7.89
C PHE A 18 9.21 -14.22 -6.50
N LEU A 19 10.46 -14.26 -6.03
CA LEU A 19 10.81 -14.83 -4.73
C LEU A 19 10.17 -14.07 -3.57
N VAL A 20 10.25 -12.72 -3.59
CA VAL A 20 9.61 -11.92 -2.53
C VAL A 20 8.10 -12.04 -2.62
N TYR A 21 7.51 -11.98 -3.82
CA TYR A 21 6.08 -12.16 -4.01
C TYR A 21 5.61 -13.51 -3.46
N ALA A 22 6.30 -14.60 -3.80
CA ALA A 22 5.99 -15.93 -3.31
C ALA A 22 6.02 -16.00 -1.78
N VAL A 23 7.07 -15.48 -1.14
CA VAL A 23 7.16 -15.46 0.33
C VAL A 23 6.03 -14.61 0.94
N VAL A 24 5.78 -13.42 0.38
CA VAL A 24 4.75 -12.50 0.86
C VAL A 24 3.35 -13.11 0.79
N TYR A 25 3.01 -13.75 -0.33
CA TYR A 25 1.67 -14.29 -0.55
C TYR A 25 1.45 -15.67 0.06
N LEU A 26 2.48 -16.53 0.09
CA LEU A 26 2.36 -17.87 0.70
C LEU A 26 2.40 -17.81 2.24
N ALA A 27 2.91 -16.73 2.83
CA ALA A 27 3.02 -16.59 4.28
C ALA A 27 1.76 -15.97 4.95
N SER A 28 0.60 -15.96 4.28
CA SER A 28 -0.64 -15.52 4.94
C SER A 28 -1.01 -16.50 6.05
N PRO A 29 -1.10 -16.06 7.32
CA PRO A 29 -1.43 -16.95 8.42
C PRO A 29 -2.95 -17.19 8.54
N PHE A 30 -3.75 -16.67 7.61
CA PHE A 30 -5.21 -16.68 7.68
C PHE A 30 -5.81 -17.36 6.45
N GLU A 31 -6.75 -18.26 6.72
CA GLU A 31 -7.64 -18.89 5.75
C GLU A 31 -9.07 -18.44 6.05
N ASN A 32 -9.88 -18.18 5.01
CA ASN A 32 -11.31 -17.83 5.10
C ASN A 32 -11.62 -16.62 6.00
N VAL A 33 -11.29 -15.42 5.50
CA VAL A 33 -11.51 -14.16 6.20
C VAL A 33 -12.93 -13.61 5.95
N ASN A 34 -13.61 -13.15 7.01
CA ASN A 34 -14.95 -12.55 6.95
C ASN A 34 -14.96 -11.11 7.50
N SER A 35 -16.08 -10.39 7.41
CA SER A 35 -16.18 -8.97 7.78
C SER A 35 -15.87 -8.69 9.27
N GLU A 36 -16.07 -9.68 10.14
CA GLU A 36 -15.87 -9.59 11.60
C GLU A 36 -14.43 -9.94 12.03
N PHE A 37 -13.55 -10.27 11.08
CA PHE A 37 -12.20 -10.76 11.36
C PHE A 37 -11.40 -9.85 12.29
N TRP A 38 -11.53 -8.54 12.12
CA TRP A 38 -10.83 -7.53 12.93
C TRP A 38 -11.54 -7.19 14.25
N ASN A 39 -12.66 -7.84 14.57
CA ASN A 39 -13.27 -7.76 15.89
C ASN A 39 -12.74 -8.86 16.84
N VAL A 40 -11.89 -9.76 16.34
CA VAL A 40 -11.27 -10.83 17.12
C VAL A 40 -9.83 -10.46 17.47
N ASP A 41 -9.57 -10.22 18.76
CA ASP A 41 -8.26 -9.77 19.26
C ASP A 41 -7.09 -10.63 18.76
N LYS A 42 -7.24 -11.97 18.78
CA LYS A 42 -6.19 -12.93 18.41
C LYS A 42 -5.69 -12.71 16.97
N ASN A 43 -6.58 -12.29 16.07
CA ASN A 43 -6.24 -12.07 14.67
C ASN A 43 -5.26 -10.90 14.51
N HIS A 44 -5.40 -9.85 15.32
CA HIS A 44 -4.42 -8.76 15.35
C HIS A 44 -3.04 -9.25 15.77
N PHE A 45 -2.95 -10.01 16.86
CA PHE A 45 -1.65 -10.51 17.35
C PHE A 45 -0.97 -11.45 16.35
N TYR A 46 -1.71 -12.39 15.75
CA TYR A 46 -1.17 -13.25 14.69
C TYR A 46 -0.71 -12.44 13.48
N PHE A 47 -1.48 -11.43 13.08
CA PHE A 47 -1.10 -10.53 12.00
C PHE A 47 0.18 -9.77 12.35
N TRP A 48 0.31 -9.20 13.55
CA TRP A 48 1.49 -8.44 13.95
C TRP A 48 2.74 -9.30 13.97
N ILE A 49 2.67 -10.54 14.48
CA ILE A 49 3.80 -11.47 14.48
C ILE A 49 4.22 -11.81 13.05
N SER A 50 3.25 -12.20 12.21
CA SER A 50 3.50 -12.51 10.79
C SER A 50 4.09 -11.32 10.03
N ARG A 51 3.51 -10.12 10.17
CA ARG A 51 4.01 -8.91 9.49
C ARG A 51 5.35 -8.45 10.04
N SER A 52 5.63 -8.61 11.33
CA SER A 52 6.97 -8.34 11.88
C SER A 52 8.03 -9.21 11.21
N PHE A 53 7.76 -10.51 11.10
CA PHE A 53 8.65 -11.44 10.39
C PHE A 53 8.86 -11.01 8.94
N LEU A 54 7.78 -10.70 8.21
CA LEU A 54 7.87 -10.29 6.81
C LEU A 54 8.59 -8.95 6.61
N ILE A 55 8.39 -7.97 7.50
CA ILE A 55 9.11 -6.69 7.46
C ILE A 55 10.61 -6.92 7.65
N ILE A 56 11.00 -7.73 8.64
CA ILE A 56 12.40 -8.09 8.88
C ILE A 56 12.98 -8.83 7.68
N PHE A 57 12.23 -9.81 7.14
CA PHE A 57 12.61 -10.55 5.94
C PHE A 57 12.84 -9.61 4.76
N ILE A 58 11.91 -8.69 4.45
CA ILE A 58 12.02 -7.76 3.32
C ILE A 58 13.25 -6.85 3.51
N ILE A 59 13.46 -6.29 4.70
CA ILE A 59 14.63 -5.43 4.98
C ILE A 59 15.94 -6.22 4.86
N TYR A 60 15.99 -7.45 5.37
CA TYR A 60 17.14 -8.32 5.24
C TYR A 60 17.39 -8.69 3.77
N PHE A 61 16.34 -8.99 3.02
CA PHE A 61 16.40 -9.29 1.60
C PHE A 61 16.92 -8.09 0.80
N PHE A 62 16.50 -6.86 1.11
CA PHE A 62 17.06 -5.64 0.51
C PHE A 62 18.56 -5.55 0.70
N LYS A 63 19.05 -5.85 1.91
CA LYS A 63 20.49 -5.86 2.20
C LYS A 63 21.23 -6.89 1.36
N LEU A 64 20.66 -8.07 1.13
CA LEU A 64 21.30 -9.14 0.35
C LEU A 64 21.36 -8.87 -1.15
N ILE A 65 20.31 -8.26 -1.70
CA ILE A 65 20.18 -8.03 -3.15
C ILE A 65 20.67 -6.66 -3.60
N SER A 66 21.01 -5.78 -2.65
CA SER A 66 21.39 -4.40 -2.92
C SER A 66 22.54 -4.34 -3.92
N SER A 67 22.43 -3.47 -4.91
CA SER A 67 23.53 -3.15 -5.81
C SER A 67 24.39 -1.98 -5.28
N TYR A 68 23.98 -1.39 -4.17
CA TYR A 68 24.62 -0.27 -3.48
C TYR A 68 25.35 -0.75 -2.22
N ASP A 69 26.43 -0.07 -1.85
CA ASP A 69 27.13 -0.29 -0.57
C ASP A 69 26.20 -0.11 0.64
N ASP A 70 25.31 0.88 0.56
CA ASP A 70 24.22 1.07 1.51
C ASP A 70 22.87 0.85 0.84
N PHE A 71 22.24 -0.29 1.13
CA PHE A 71 20.90 -0.65 0.63
C PHE A 71 19.86 0.43 0.97
N ARG A 72 20.04 1.16 2.07
CA ARG A 72 19.11 2.23 2.47
C ARG A 72 19.01 3.32 1.42
N ALA A 73 20.11 3.64 0.75
CA ALA A 73 20.13 4.63 -0.31
C ALA A 73 19.36 4.15 -1.55
N GLU A 74 19.48 2.86 -1.88
CA GLU A 74 18.80 2.24 -3.02
C GLU A 74 17.28 2.16 -2.83
N PHE A 75 16.84 1.76 -1.63
CA PHE A 75 15.42 1.56 -1.31
C PHE A 75 14.74 2.77 -0.65
N PHE A 76 15.44 3.91 -0.53
CA PHE A 76 14.97 5.13 0.14
C PHE A 76 14.51 4.91 1.59
N ILE A 77 15.34 4.22 2.37
CA ILE A 77 15.11 3.90 3.79
C ILE A 77 16.10 4.69 4.66
N PRO A 78 15.90 6.00 4.88
CA PRO A 78 16.83 6.80 5.67
C PRO A 78 16.96 6.28 7.12
N LYS A 79 17.87 6.85 7.91
CA LYS A 79 17.84 6.61 9.36
C LYS A 79 16.56 7.23 9.92
N PHE A 80 15.82 6.46 10.70
CA PHE A 80 14.56 6.90 11.28
C PHE A 80 14.76 8.14 12.17
N LYS A 81 13.84 9.09 12.09
CA LYS A 81 13.77 10.27 12.95
C LYS A 81 12.32 10.47 13.35
N PHE A 82 12.07 10.82 14.62
CA PHE A 82 10.70 11.07 15.11
C PHE A 82 9.99 12.19 14.36
N ILE A 83 10.73 13.18 13.84
CA ILE A 83 10.17 14.26 13.01
C ILE A 83 9.41 13.74 11.79
N PHE A 84 9.77 12.54 11.29
CA PHE A 84 9.11 11.96 10.13
C PHE A 84 7.62 11.69 10.38
N ILE A 85 7.24 11.37 11.63
CA ILE A 85 5.83 11.17 11.98
C ILE A 85 5.06 12.47 11.76
N TRP A 86 5.61 13.60 12.25
CA TRP A 86 4.93 14.89 12.16
C TRP A 86 4.87 15.43 10.74
N GLU A 87 5.96 15.30 9.99
CA GLU A 87 5.97 15.64 8.56
C GLU A 87 4.95 14.81 7.78
N SER A 88 4.82 13.51 8.13
CA SER A 88 3.83 12.62 7.50
C SER A 88 2.39 13.07 7.73
N VAL A 89 2.05 13.70 8.86
CA VAL A 89 0.71 14.24 9.09
C VAL A 89 0.39 15.34 8.07
N LEU A 90 1.33 16.26 7.84
CA LEU A 90 1.13 17.34 6.87
C LEU A 90 1.07 16.82 5.43
N ILE A 91 1.93 15.85 5.08
CA ILE A 91 1.92 15.22 3.77
C ILE A 91 0.61 14.42 3.59
N PHE A 92 0.14 13.72 4.63
CA PHE A 92 -1.11 12.97 4.63
C PHE A 92 -2.30 13.86 4.31
N ILE A 93 -2.47 14.98 5.03
CA ILE A 93 -3.59 15.92 4.79
C ILE A 93 -3.59 16.39 3.34
N LYS A 94 -2.44 16.84 2.82
CA LYS A 94 -2.32 17.29 1.42
C LYS A 94 -2.63 16.18 0.42
N THR A 95 -2.10 14.99 0.67
CA THR A 95 -2.26 13.83 -0.21
C THR A 95 -3.72 13.40 -0.26
N ILE A 96 -4.38 13.25 0.89
CA ILE A 96 -5.78 12.84 0.96
C ILE A 96 -6.71 13.88 0.36
N LEU A 97 -6.53 15.18 0.66
CA LEU A 97 -7.35 16.23 0.03
C LEU A 97 -7.23 16.20 -1.50
N THR A 98 -6.01 16.06 -2.01
CA THR A 98 -5.78 15.99 -3.47
C THR A 98 -6.39 14.72 -4.05
N ALA A 99 -6.22 13.57 -3.39
CA ALA A 99 -6.80 12.30 -3.82
C ALA A 99 -8.33 12.35 -3.82
N MET A 100 -8.95 12.94 -2.80
CA MET A 100 -10.41 13.13 -2.73
C MET A 100 -10.92 13.99 -3.87
N ILE A 101 -10.23 15.10 -4.20
CA ILE A 101 -10.59 15.94 -5.35
C ILE A 101 -10.51 15.12 -6.65
N VAL A 102 -9.42 14.37 -6.85
CA VAL A 102 -9.25 13.53 -8.05
C VAL A 102 -10.33 12.45 -8.14
N ILE A 103 -10.62 11.75 -7.04
CA ILE A 103 -11.69 10.74 -6.98
C ILE A 103 -13.05 11.36 -7.29
N PHE A 104 -13.35 12.53 -6.71
CA PHE A 104 -14.60 13.24 -6.97
C PHE A 104 -14.72 13.67 -8.43
N LEU A 105 -13.66 14.21 -9.04
CA LEU A 105 -13.66 14.58 -10.45
C LEU A 105 -13.83 13.37 -11.37
N ILE A 106 -13.19 12.24 -11.05
CA ILE A 106 -13.36 11.00 -11.80
C ILE A 106 -14.80 10.49 -11.66
N ALA A 107 -15.35 10.49 -10.44
CA ALA A 107 -16.73 10.08 -10.21
C ALA A 107 -17.73 10.95 -10.99
N PHE A 108 -17.57 12.27 -10.94
CA PHE A 108 -18.39 13.22 -11.71
C PHE A 108 -18.26 12.98 -13.23
N LEU A 109 -17.05 12.75 -13.72
CA LEU A 109 -16.81 12.45 -15.13
C LEU A 109 -17.48 11.13 -15.55
N LEU A 110 -17.40 10.09 -14.72
CA LEU A 110 -18.05 8.80 -14.98
C LEU A 110 -19.58 8.95 -14.98
N GLU A 111 -20.13 9.73 -14.05
CA GLU A 111 -21.57 10.02 -14.02
C GLU A 111 -22.02 10.79 -15.28
N TYR A 112 -21.22 11.76 -15.73
CA TYR A 112 -21.51 12.54 -16.93
C TYR A 112 -21.39 11.72 -18.23
N LEU A 113 -20.42 10.80 -18.32
CA LEU A 113 -20.12 10.06 -19.55
C LEU A 113 -20.90 8.74 -19.69
N LEU A 114 -21.26 8.09 -18.58
CA LEU A 114 -21.87 6.76 -18.61
C LEU A 114 -23.41 6.86 -18.56
N PRO A 115 -24.12 6.00 -19.32
CA PRO A 115 -25.57 5.90 -19.19
C PRO A 115 -25.99 5.50 -17.76
N GLU A 116 -27.12 6.03 -17.30
CA GLU A 116 -27.68 5.74 -15.97
C GLU A 116 -27.85 4.23 -15.72
N SER A 117 -28.28 3.47 -16.75
CA SER A 117 -28.42 2.02 -16.66
C SER A 117 -27.11 1.30 -16.33
N VAL A 118 -25.98 1.80 -16.82
CA VAL A 118 -24.65 1.25 -16.54
C VAL A 118 -24.26 1.56 -15.11
N LEU A 119 -24.49 2.79 -14.64
CA LEU A 119 -24.21 3.19 -13.27
C LEU A 119 -25.03 2.38 -12.27
N VAL A 120 -26.35 2.24 -12.49
CA VAL A 120 -27.24 1.45 -11.65
C VAL A 120 -26.81 -0.01 -11.60
N TYR A 121 -26.48 -0.61 -12.75
CA TYR A 121 -25.96 -1.97 -12.80
C TYR A 121 -24.69 -2.12 -11.96
N TYR A 122 -23.74 -1.18 -12.05
CA TYR A 122 -22.53 -1.22 -11.27
C TYR A 122 -22.77 -1.01 -9.77
N PHE A 123 -23.58 -0.04 -9.35
CA PHE A 123 -23.85 0.20 -7.93
C PHE A 123 -24.61 -0.94 -7.27
N GLN A 124 -25.52 -1.60 -7.99
CA GLN A 124 -26.26 -2.75 -7.46
C GLN A 124 -25.40 -4.02 -7.36
N ASN A 125 -24.46 -4.22 -8.28
CA ASN A 125 -23.66 -5.46 -8.35
C ASN A 125 -22.25 -5.33 -7.76
N ASN A 126 -21.76 -4.13 -7.45
CA ASN A 126 -20.46 -3.90 -6.80
C ASN A 126 -20.55 -3.85 -5.27
N ALA A 127 -21.31 -4.76 -4.66
CA ALA A 127 -21.20 -5.00 -3.23
C ALA A 127 -19.87 -5.74 -2.95
N GLY A 128 -18.79 -4.96 -2.87
CA GLY A 128 -17.50 -5.46 -2.41
C GLY A 128 -17.58 -5.96 -0.96
N PHE A 129 -16.60 -6.77 -0.57
CA PHE A 129 -16.43 -7.14 0.82
C PHE A 129 -16.17 -5.89 1.68
N ASN A 130 -16.85 -5.74 2.82
CA ASN A 130 -16.67 -4.61 3.73
C ASN A 130 -16.25 -5.09 5.12
N TRP A 131 -15.19 -4.49 5.66
CA TRP A 131 -14.78 -4.72 7.05
C TRP A 131 -15.76 -4.08 8.02
N LYS A 132 -15.86 -4.66 9.22
CA LYS A 132 -16.59 -4.07 10.35
C LYS A 132 -15.66 -3.86 11.52
N ILE A 133 -15.80 -2.72 12.19
CA ILE A 133 -15.13 -2.42 13.45
C ILE A 133 -16.21 -2.13 14.49
N SER A 134 -16.48 -3.09 15.34
CA SER A 134 -17.69 -3.13 16.16
C SER A 134 -17.45 -2.64 17.60
N SER A 135 -16.20 -2.31 17.96
CA SER A 135 -15.88 -1.84 19.31
C SER A 135 -14.67 -0.90 19.36
N LYS A 136 -14.60 -0.06 20.39
CA LYS A 136 -13.43 0.79 20.69
C LYS A 136 -12.15 -0.03 20.86
N LYS A 137 -12.27 -1.25 21.40
CA LYS A 137 -11.14 -2.17 21.57
C LYS A 137 -10.62 -2.67 20.22
N ALA A 138 -11.50 -3.13 19.34
CA ALA A 138 -11.15 -3.52 17.97
C ALA A 138 -10.49 -2.36 17.23
N PHE A 139 -11.04 -1.14 17.34
CA PHE A 139 -10.43 0.07 16.76
C PHE A 139 -9.02 0.36 17.31
N PHE A 140 -8.81 0.23 18.62
CA PHE A 140 -7.50 0.39 19.23
C PHE A 140 -6.48 -0.61 18.68
N LEU A 141 -6.84 -1.90 18.59
CA LEU A 141 -5.98 -2.93 18.00
C LEU A 141 -5.76 -2.69 16.49
N MET A 142 -6.78 -2.22 15.78
CA MET A 142 -6.69 -1.85 14.38
C MET A 142 -5.72 -0.68 14.15
N THR A 143 -5.56 0.22 15.11
CA THR A 143 -4.58 1.31 15.03
C THR A 143 -3.15 0.77 14.91
N PHE A 144 -2.77 -0.20 15.73
CA PHE A 144 -1.46 -0.87 15.62
C PHE A 144 -1.36 -1.70 14.33
N THR A 145 -2.42 -2.41 13.99
CA THR A 145 -2.51 -3.21 12.76
C THR A 145 -2.28 -2.36 11.51
N SER A 146 -2.78 -1.12 11.52
CA SER A 146 -2.60 -0.16 10.43
C SER A 146 -1.13 0.20 10.23
N PHE A 147 -0.35 0.34 11.31
CA PHE A 147 1.09 0.57 11.22
C PHE A 147 1.86 -0.63 10.66
N PHE A 148 1.51 -1.85 11.08
CA PHE A 148 2.09 -3.07 10.50
C PHE A 148 1.75 -3.24 9.03
N THR A 149 0.50 -2.93 8.66
CA THR A 149 0.02 -2.99 7.27
C THR A 149 0.77 -1.96 6.42
N GLY A 150 0.79 -0.70 6.83
CA GLY A 150 1.52 0.36 6.14
C GLY A 150 3.01 0.05 6.01
N ALA A 151 3.66 -0.42 7.07
CA ALA A 151 5.08 -0.77 7.01
C ALA A 151 5.36 -1.89 6.00
N PHE A 152 4.61 -2.99 6.10
CA PHE A 152 4.77 -4.15 5.25
C PHE A 152 4.48 -3.85 3.77
N GLU A 153 3.32 -3.26 3.50
CA GLU A 153 2.86 -3.02 2.14
C GLU A 153 3.70 -1.96 1.45
N GLU A 154 4.10 -0.88 2.12
CA GLU A 154 4.92 0.15 1.49
C GLU A 154 6.37 -0.28 1.28
N LEU A 155 6.93 -1.14 2.15
CA LEU A 155 8.22 -1.74 1.86
C LEU A 155 8.14 -2.62 0.60
N PHE A 156 7.06 -3.36 0.41
CA PHE A 156 6.91 -4.22 -0.76
C PHE A 156 6.54 -3.44 -2.05
N TYR A 157 5.40 -2.76 -2.06
CA TYR A 157 4.90 -2.10 -3.27
C TYR A 157 5.70 -0.86 -3.65
N ARG A 158 6.21 -0.10 -2.68
CA ARG A 158 6.89 1.18 -2.94
C ARG A 158 8.38 0.97 -2.92
N ALA A 159 8.97 0.55 -1.80
CA ALA A 159 10.41 0.41 -1.76
C ALA A 159 10.92 -0.67 -2.73
N PHE A 160 10.37 -1.88 -2.69
CA PHE A 160 10.88 -2.98 -3.51
C PHE A 160 10.47 -2.90 -4.97
N ILE A 161 9.17 -2.92 -5.27
CA ILE A 161 8.66 -3.03 -6.65
C ILE A 161 9.11 -1.83 -7.51
N ILE A 162 9.02 -0.60 -6.99
CA ILE A 162 9.45 0.59 -7.75
C ILE A 162 10.95 0.54 -8.04
N THR A 163 11.77 0.17 -7.05
CA THR A 163 13.21 0.04 -7.23
C THR A 163 13.54 -1.01 -8.29
N LYS A 164 12.90 -2.19 -8.24
CA LYS A 164 13.13 -3.28 -9.20
C LYS A 164 12.73 -2.90 -10.63
N PHE A 165 11.56 -2.29 -10.82
CA PHE A 165 11.19 -1.81 -12.16
C PHE A 165 12.10 -0.69 -12.66
N THR A 166 12.54 0.21 -11.79
CA THR A 166 13.52 1.25 -12.15
C THR A 166 14.86 0.62 -12.57
N GLN A 167 15.34 -0.38 -11.84
CA GLN A 167 16.56 -1.16 -12.16
C GLN A 167 16.44 -1.91 -13.50
N MET A 168 15.24 -2.38 -13.86
CA MET A 168 14.95 -2.98 -15.17
C MET A 168 14.95 -1.94 -16.31
N GLY A 169 15.02 -0.65 -16.00
CA GLY A 169 15.02 0.44 -16.98
C GLY A 169 13.64 0.95 -17.36
N PHE A 170 12.58 0.60 -16.61
CA PHE A 170 11.25 1.15 -16.88
C PHE A 170 11.20 2.66 -16.61
N PRO A 171 10.51 3.45 -17.46
CA PRO A 171 10.26 4.86 -17.19
C PRO A 171 9.51 5.03 -15.86
N VAL A 172 9.77 6.15 -15.17
CA VAL A 172 9.18 6.45 -13.85
C VAL A 172 7.65 6.31 -13.85
N VAL A 173 6.98 6.82 -14.88
CA VAL A 173 5.52 6.75 -15.02
C VAL A 173 5.03 5.30 -15.07
N VAL A 174 5.71 4.44 -15.85
CA VAL A 174 5.37 3.01 -15.96
C VAL A 174 5.55 2.31 -14.63
N THR A 175 6.65 2.59 -13.94
CA THR A 175 6.92 2.04 -12.60
C THR A 175 5.85 2.42 -11.58
N VAL A 176 5.40 3.68 -11.58
CA VAL A 176 4.30 4.16 -10.71
C VAL A 176 3.01 3.42 -11.02
N ILE A 177 2.64 3.28 -12.29
CA ILE A 177 1.42 2.58 -12.70
C ILE A 177 1.47 1.11 -12.29
N LEU A 178 2.56 0.40 -12.58
CA LEU A 178 2.69 -1.03 -12.28
C LEU A 178 2.68 -1.32 -10.77
N SER A 179 3.42 -0.53 -9.98
CA SER A 179 3.39 -0.62 -8.52
C SER A 179 1.97 -0.41 -7.96
N SER A 180 1.26 0.60 -8.47
CA SER A 180 -0.10 0.93 -8.05
C SER A 180 -1.12 -0.14 -8.48
N MET A 181 -0.94 -0.73 -9.67
CA MET A 181 -1.77 -1.84 -10.15
C MET A 181 -1.60 -3.09 -9.29
N PHE A 182 -0.37 -3.47 -8.92
CA PHE A 182 -0.13 -4.59 -8.00
C PHE A 182 -0.73 -4.35 -6.62
N PHE A 183 -0.61 -3.14 -6.10
CA PHE A 183 -1.23 -2.74 -4.85
C PHE A 183 -2.77 -2.85 -4.90
N ALA A 184 -3.38 -2.28 -5.96
CA ALA A 184 -4.83 -2.34 -6.17
C ALA A 184 -5.36 -3.75 -6.39
N TYR A 185 -4.60 -4.60 -7.09
CA TYR A 185 -4.96 -6.00 -7.31
C TYR A 185 -5.11 -6.77 -5.99
N GLY A 186 -4.26 -6.51 -5.00
CA GLY A 186 -4.40 -7.05 -3.65
C GLY A 186 -5.69 -6.62 -2.93
N HIS A 187 -6.39 -5.64 -3.46
CA HIS A 187 -7.62 -5.03 -2.92
C HIS A 187 -8.84 -5.28 -3.81
N LEU A 188 -8.74 -6.13 -4.83
CA LEU A 188 -9.85 -6.43 -5.74
C LEU A 188 -11.08 -7.05 -5.03
N TYR A 189 -10.88 -7.63 -3.83
CA TYR A 189 -11.95 -8.17 -2.99
C TYR A 189 -12.95 -7.11 -2.50
N TYR A 190 -12.58 -5.82 -2.50
CA TYR A 190 -13.52 -4.70 -2.29
C TYR A 190 -14.37 -4.37 -3.53
N GLY A 191 -14.31 -5.18 -4.58
CA GLY A 191 -14.97 -4.92 -5.86
C GLY A 191 -14.20 -3.93 -6.73
N ILE A 192 -14.73 -3.65 -7.93
CA ILE A 192 -14.04 -2.79 -8.91
C ILE A 192 -13.88 -1.34 -8.43
N LEU A 193 -14.86 -0.81 -7.68
CA LEU A 193 -14.77 0.54 -7.11
C LEU A 193 -13.67 0.62 -6.06
N GLY A 194 -13.59 -0.38 -5.17
CA GLY A 194 -12.49 -0.49 -4.22
C GLY A 194 -11.13 -0.60 -4.92
N PHE A 195 -11.03 -1.41 -5.98
CA PHE A 195 -9.83 -1.48 -6.81
C PHE A 195 -9.44 -0.12 -7.40
N LEU A 196 -10.38 0.62 -7.99
CA LEU A 196 -10.10 1.92 -8.62
C LEU A 196 -9.65 2.97 -7.58
N VAL A 197 -10.33 3.05 -6.44
CA VAL A 197 -9.94 3.95 -5.34
C VAL A 197 -8.55 3.58 -4.81
N THR A 198 -8.30 2.29 -4.57
CA THR A 198 -6.99 1.81 -4.13
C THR A 198 -5.90 2.07 -5.17
N PHE A 199 -6.20 1.95 -6.46
CA PHE A 199 -5.26 2.28 -7.53
C PHE A 199 -4.88 3.76 -7.51
N ILE A 200 -5.87 4.65 -7.39
CA ILE A 200 -5.64 6.10 -7.30
C ILE A 200 -4.78 6.43 -6.07
N LEU A 201 -5.16 5.93 -4.89
CA LEU A 201 -4.34 6.09 -3.68
C LEU A 201 -2.93 5.52 -3.88
N GLY A 202 -2.83 4.39 -4.59
CA GLY A 202 -1.56 3.76 -4.88
C GLY A 202 -0.63 4.65 -5.70
N VAL A 203 -1.17 5.38 -6.67
CA VAL A 203 -0.44 6.36 -7.48
C VAL A 203 0.06 7.51 -6.61
N PHE A 204 -0.78 8.03 -5.71
CA PHE A 204 -0.38 9.09 -4.77
C PHE A 204 0.71 8.63 -3.78
N PHE A 205 0.62 7.39 -3.30
CA PHE A 205 1.64 6.79 -2.42
C PHE A 205 2.97 6.60 -3.16
N ALA A 206 2.93 6.09 -4.41
CA ALA A 206 4.11 5.95 -5.25
C ALA A 206 4.74 7.32 -5.59
N PHE A 207 3.93 8.33 -5.90
CA PHE A 207 4.39 9.70 -6.11
C PHE A 207 5.07 10.26 -4.86
N THR A 208 4.45 10.10 -3.69
CA THR A 208 5.03 10.56 -2.41
C THR A 208 6.36 9.88 -2.13
N TYR A 209 6.43 8.55 -2.29
CA TYR A 209 7.66 7.79 -2.13
C TYR A 209 8.80 8.33 -3.02
N LEU A 210 8.53 8.57 -4.30
CA LEU A 210 9.52 9.07 -5.25
C LEU A 210 9.88 10.55 -5.03
N ARG A 211 8.90 11.38 -4.65
CA ARG A 211 9.07 12.82 -4.45
C ARG A 211 9.93 13.14 -3.24
N TYR A 212 9.71 12.40 -2.14
CA TYR A 212 10.40 12.64 -0.87
C TYR A 212 11.59 11.71 -0.65
N LYS A 213 11.68 10.60 -1.39
CA LYS A 213 12.74 9.58 -1.24
C LYS A 213 12.90 9.14 0.21
N ASN A 214 11.76 8.88 0.86
CA ASN A 214 11.69 8.43 2.24
C ASN A 214 10.48 7.51 2.40
N VAL A 215 10.75 6.21 2.62
CA VAL A 215 9.71 5.20 2.79
C VAL A 215 8.84 5.46 4.03
N TYR A 216 9.40 6.07 5.09
CA TYR A 216 8.63 6.27 6.32
C TYR A 216 7.45 7.21 6.12
N TYR A 217 7.56 8.21 5.25
CA TYR A 217 6.43 9.10 4.98
C TYR A 217 5.25 8.34 4.41
N VAL A 218 5.47 7.50 3.40
CA VAL A 218 4.39 6.73 2.79
C VAL A 218 3.86 5.64 3.74
N ILE A 219 4.71 5.02 4.56
CA ILE A 219 4.30 4.08 5.62
C ILE A 219 3.29 4.76 6.56
N PHE A 220 3.62 5.94 7.08
CA PHE A 220 2.76 6.66 8.01
C PHE A 220 1.49 7.18 7.34
N ILE A 221 1.58 7.74 6.13
CA ILE A 221 0.40 8.21 5.37
C ILE A 221 -0.59 7.06 5.15
N HIS A 222 -0.12 5.89 4.72
CA HIS A 222 -0.98 4.73 4.55
C HIS A 222 -1.55 4.25 5.90
N SER A 223 -0.72 4.21 6.95
CA SER A 223 -1.20 3.84 8.29
C SER A 223 -2.31 4.78 8.77
N PHE A 224 -2.16 6.10 8.58
CA PHE A 224 -3.15 7.10 8.94
C PHE A 224 -4.44 6.95 8.13
N TYR A 225 -4.33 6.63 6.84
CA TYR A 225 -5.48 6.32 6.01
C TYR A 225 -6.29 5.15 6.59
N ASN A 226 -5.63 4.04 6.91
CA ASN A 226 -6.28 2.85 7.48
C ASN A 226 -6.91 3.15 8.85
N ILE A 227 -6.25 3.97 9.68
CA ILE A 227 -6.80 4.40 10.98
C ILE A 227 -8.08 5.22 10.78
N ILE A 228 -8.08 6.17 9.84
CA ILE A 228 -9.25 7.02 9.57
C ILE A 228 -10.40 6.21 8.99
N VAL A 229 -10.14 5.31 8.03
CA VAL A 229 -11.17 4.41 7.51
C VAL A 229 -11.73 3.54 8.64
N SER A 230 -10.87 3.00 9.51
CA SER A 230 -11.30 2.19 10.64
C SER A 230 -12.10 2.98 11.68
N SER A 231 -11.79 4.26 11.89
CA SER A 231 -12.59 5.10 12.77
C SER A 231 -13.96 5.40 12.16
N LEU A 232 -14.02 5.68 10.85
CA LEU A 232 -15.29 5.84 10.14
C LEU A 232 -16.14 4.56 10.23
N LEU A 233 -15.54 3.38 10.05
CA LEU A 233 -16.24 2.10 10.22
C LEU A 233 -16.77 1.88 11.65
N LEU A 234 -16.09 2.40 12.67
CA LEU A 234 -16.59 2.34 14.05
C LEU A 234 -17.79 3.27 14.29
N PHE A 235 -17.80 4.45 13.68
CA PHE A 235 -18.84 5.47 13.92
C PHE A 235 -20.05 5.36 12.99
N LEU A 236 -19.89 4.77 11.81
CA LEU A 236 -20.95 4.58 10.82
C LEU A 236 -21.61 3.19 10.92
N ASN A 237 -21.13 2.34 11.85
CA ASN A 237 -21.72 1.03 12.16
C ASN A 237 -23.03 1.16 12.95
#